data_AF-C3KA42-F1
#
_entry.id   AF-C3KA42-F1
#
_cell.length_a   1.000
_cell.length_b   1.000
_cell.length_c   1.000
_cell.angle_alpha   90.00
_cell.angle_beta   90.00
_cell.angle_gamma   90.00
#
_symmetry.space_group_name_H-M   'P 1'
#
loop_
_entity.id
_entity.type
_entity.pdbx_description
1 polymer ?
#
loop_
_entity_poly.entity_id
_entity_poly.type
_entity_poly.pdbx_seq_one_letter_code
_entity_poly.pdbx_strand_id
1 'polypeptide(L)' 'MAKTKYPARLIAHIENSYTTVNKEFPDAIGTAKFTFDDKSICNVFENGSVTFQGKASSIKGEIEAQIVIIDRG' A
#
# COMPACT_ATOMS: atom_id res chain seq x y z
N MET A 1 0.28 7.90 -9.94
CA MET A 1 0.11 6.48 -9.61
C MET A 1 1.48 5.92 -9.34
N ALA A 2 1.71 5.35 -8.15
CA ALA A 2 3.01 4.80 -7.78
C ALA A 2 3.13 3.36 -8.27
N LYS A 3 4.37 2.85 -8.40
CA LYS A 3 4.64 1.50 -8.85
C LYS A 3 5.84 0.93 -8.09
N THR A 4 5.72 -0.30 -7.62
CA THR A 4 6.80 -1.08 -7.01
C THR A 4 7.08 -2.33 -7.84
N LYS A 5 8.33 -2.78 -7.87
CA LYS A 5 8.72 -4.08 -8.42
C LYS A 5 8.46 -5.24 -7.46
N TYR A 6 8.24 -4.95 -6.19
CA TYR A 6 8.11 -5.94 -5.12
C TYR A 6 6.84 -5.73 -4.28
N PRO A 7 5.64 -5.92 -4.86
CA PRO A 7 4.36 -5.68 -4.18
C PRO A 7 4.21 -6.48 -2.88
N ALA A 8 4.69 -7.72 -2.84
CA ALA A 8 4.65 -8.55 -1.63
C ALA A 8 5.47 -7.96 -0.47
N ARG A 9 6.65 -7.37 -0.75
CA ARG A 9 7.46 -6.69 0.26
C ARG A 9 6.78 -5.43 0.77
N LEU A 10 6.12 -4.69 -0.13
CA LEU A 10 5.36 -3.50 0.23
C LEU A 10 4.16 -3.85 1.13
N ILE A 11 3.41 -4.90 0.79
CA ILE A 11 2.30 -5.42 1.59
C ILE A 11 2.79 -5.77 3.00
N ALA A 12 3.85 -6.58 3.11
CA ALA A 12 4.41 -6.97 4.41
C ALA A 12 4.87 -5.75 5.24
N HIS A 13 5.45 -4.73 4.60
CA HIS A 13 5.81 -3.50 5.28
C HIS A 13 4.58 -2.76 5.83
N ILE A 14 3.52 -2.62 5.04
CA ILE A 14 2.29 -1.93 5.47
C ILE A 14 1.68 -2.67 6.66
N GLU A 15 1.62 -4.00 6.60
CA GLU A 15 1.09 -4.82 7.71
C GLU A 15 1.90 -4.68 8.99
N ASN A 16 3.24 -4.62 8.89
CA ASN A 16 4.11 -4.48 10.05
C ASN A 16 4.11 -3.06 10.64
N SER A 17 3.95 -2.04 9.80
CA SER A 17 4.08 -0.63 10.20
C SER A 17 2.77 -0.03 10.70
N TYR A 18 1.63 -0.54 10.19
CA TYR A 18 0.31 -0.01 10.51
C TYR A 18 -0.56 -1.11 11.13
N THR A 19 -0.40 -1.35 12.42
CA THR A 19 -1.09 -2.45 13.14
C THR A 19 -2.60 -2.27 13.25
N THR A 20 -3.11 -1.04 13.06
CA THR A 20 -4.54 -0.72 13.09
C THR A 20 -5.19 -0.73 11.70
N VAL A 21 -4.42 -0.96 10.63
CA VAL A 21 -4.94 -0.92 9.26
C VAL A 21 -5.91 -2.08 9.03
N ASN A 22 -7.08 -1.78 8.47
CA ASN A 22 -8.00 -2.82 8.03
C ASN A 22 -7.55 -3.33 6.66
N LYS A 23 -7.31 -4.63 6.56
CA LYS A 23 -6.90 -5.31 5.33
C LYS A 23 -8.05 -6.11 4.73
N GLU A 24 -8.35 -5.83 3.48
CA GLU A 24 -9.30 -6.59 2.68
C GLU A 24 -8.59 -7.11 1.42
N PHE A 25 -9.00 -8.30 0.96
CA PHE A 25 -8.63 -8.85 -0.34
C PHE A 25 -9.87 -8.89 -1.23
N PRO A 26 -10.25 -7.75 -1.83
CA PRO A 26 -11.55 -7.60 -2.46
C PRO A 26 -11.73 -8.43 -3.74
N ASP A 27 -10.67 -8.73 -4.48
CA ASP A 27 -10.78 -9.32 -5.82
C ASP A 27 -9.81 -10.49 -6.09
N ALA A 28 -10.18 -11.35 -7.05
CA ALA A 28 -9.38 -12.45 -7.59
C ALA A 28 -8.09 -12.00 -8.35
N ILE A 29 -7.83 -10.70 -8.46
CA ILE A 29 -6.66 -10.09 -9.11
C ILE A 29 -5.48 -9.93 -8.11
N GLY A 30 -5.62 -10.49 -6.89
CA GLY A 30 -4.59 -10.43 -5.85
C GLY A 30 -4.36 -9.03 -5.29
N THR A 31 -5.36 -8.16 -5.38
CA THR A 31 -5.29 -6.80 -4.84
C THR A 31 -5.38 -6.83 -3.31
N ALA A 32 -4.38 -6.27 -2.63
CA ALA A 32 -4.45 -5.99 -1.19
C ALA A 32 -4.93 -4.56 -0.97
N LYS A 33 -6.08 -4.41 -0.33
CA LYS A 33 -6.68 -3.12 0.03
C LYS A 33 -6.46 -2.85 1.51
N PHE A 34 -5.90 -1.69 1.81
CA PHE A 34 -5.59 -1.22 3.14
C PHE A 34 -6.40 0.04 3.43
N THR A 35 -7.20 0.01 4.49
CA THR A 35 -7.96 1.17 4.97
C THR A 35 -7.37 1.63 6.30
N PHE A 36 -6.86 2.86 6.33
CA PHE A 36 -6.22 3.45 7.50
C PHE A 36 -7.23 4.22 8.37
N ASP A 37 -6.83 4.56 9.60
CA ASP A 37 -7.69 5.22 10.59
C ASP A 37 -8.19 6.59 10.12
N ASP A 38 -7.38 7.30 9.33
CA ASP A 38 -7.71 8.58 8.72
C ASP A 38 -8.64 8.47 7.49
N LYS A 39 -9.15 7.25 7.23
CA LYS A 39 -10.01 6.90 6.09
C LYS A 39 -9.32 7.02 4.73
N SER A 40 -7.99 7.16 4.69
CA SER A 40 -7.24 6.94 3.46
C SER A 40 -7.23 5.45 3.10
N ILE A 41 -7.18 5.17 1.81
CA ILE A 41 -7.18 3.80 1.27
C ILE A 41 -5.97 3.66 0.36
N CYS A 42 -5.18 2.60 0.59
CA CYS A 42 -4.10 2.19 -0.30
C CYS A 42 -4.44 0.83 -0.91
N ASN A 43 -4.40 0.74 -2.24
CA ASN A 43 -4.52 -0.54 -2.95
C ASN A 43 -3.18 -0.90 -3.56
N VAL A 44 -2.72 -2.11 -3.28
CA VAL A 44 -1.52 -2.71 -3.88
C VAL A 44 -1.96 -3.86 -4.78
N PHE A 45 -1.63 -3.78 -6.07
CA PHE A 45 -1.98 -4.79 -7.06
C PHE A 45 -0.78 -5.74 -7.29
N GLU A 46 -1.03 -7.00 -7.67
CA GLU A 46 0.04 -7.97 -7.98
C GLU A 46 0.99 -7.51 -9.09
N ASN A 47 0.49 -6.70 -10.04
CA ASN A 47 1.31 -6.12 -11.10
C ASN A 47 2.25 -4.98 -10.62
N GLY A 48 2.29 -4.72 -9.31
CA GLY A 48 3.13 -3.70 -8.68
C GLY A 48 2.52 -2.30 -8.66
N SER A 49 1.33 -2.12 -9.23
CA SER A 49 0.65 -0.81 -9.19
C SER A 49 0.20 -0.48 -7.77
N VAL A 50 0.29 0.79 -7.40
CA VAL A 50 -0.18 1.29 -6.10
C VAL A 50 -1.05 2.52 -6.31
N THR A 51 -2.28 2.47 -5.79
CA THR A 51 -3.24 3.57 -5.86
C THR A 51 -3.64 4.03 -4.46
N PHE A 52 -3.87 5.32 -4.33
CA PHE A 52 -4.32 5.96 -3.10
C PHE A 52 -5.66 6.65 -3.34
N GLN A 53 -6.59 6.48 -2.42
CA GLN A 53 -7.91 7.10 -2.44
C GLN A 53 -8.22 7.71 -1.06
N GLY A 54 -9.15 8.67 -1.03
CA GLY A 54 -9.56 9.35 0.20
C GLY A 54 -8.85 10.68 0.43
N LYS A 55 -8.83 11.13 1.69
CA LYS A 55 -8.28 12.43 2.08
C LYS A 55 -6.76 12.44 1.94
N ALA A 56 -6.19 13.63 1.75
CA ALA A 56 -4.75 13.83 1.83
C ALA A 56 -4.23 13.37 3.20
N SER A 57 -3.26 12.45 3.17
CA SER A 57 -2.69 11.78 4.33
C SER A 57 -1.16 11.75 4.19
N SER A 58 -0.45 11.83 5.31
CA SER A 58 1.01 11.60 5.34
C SER A 58 1.38 10.17 4.94
N ILE A 59 0.47 9.21 5.17
CA ILE A 59 0.63 7.78 4.86
C ILE A 59 0.97 7.57 3.37
N LYS A 60 0.37 8.38 2.48
CA LYS A 60 0.71 8.31 1.05
C LYS A 60 2.19 8.61 0.82
N GLY A 61 2.72 9.68 1.42
CA GLY A 61 4.12 10.07 1.26
C GLY A 61 5.08 9.04 1.87
N GLU A 62 4.70 8.46 3.01
CA GLU A 62 5.45 7.40 3.68
C GLU A 62 5.52 6.13 2.83
N ILE A 63 4.39 5.68 2.27
CA ILE A 63 4.33 4.51 1.39
C ILE A 63 5.09 4.77 0.08
N GLU A 64 4.96 5.96 -0.52
CA GLU A 64 5.71 6.33 -1.72
C GLU A 64 7.23 6.36 -1.47
N ALA A 65 7.68 6.84 -0.30
CA ALA A 65 9.08 6.77 0.09
C ALA A 65 9.54 5.32 0.30
N GLN A 66 8.71 4.48 0.93
CA GLN A 66 9.03 3.07 1.14
C GLN A 66 9.15 2.30 -0.18
N ILE A 67 8.32 2.60 -1.18
CA ILE A 67 8.44 2.02 -2.51
C ILE A 67 9.85 2.27 -3.09
N VAL A 68 10.38 3.49 -2.94
CA VAL A 68 11.73 3.83 -3.41
C VAL A 68 12.80 3.02 -2.68
N ILE A 69 12.65 2.80 -1.37
CA ILE A 69 13.60 2.00 -0.58
C ILE A 69 13.56 0.53 -1.00
N ILE A 70 12.36 -0.04 -1.11
CA ILE A 70 12.14 -1.44 -1.48
C ILE A 70 12.65 -1.72 -2.90
N ASP A 71 12.43 -0.81 -3.85
CA ASP A 71 12.81 -1.02 -5.25
C ASP A 71 14.31 -0.80 -5.51
N ARG A 72 15.05 -0.19 -4.57
CA ARG A 72 16.50 0.01 -4.63
C ARG A 72 17.31 -1.11 -3.97
N GLY A 73 16.70 -1.88 -3.06
CA GLY A 73 17.34 -2.95 -2.29
C GLY A 73 17.10 -4.33 -2.85
#